data_AF-Q67QN0-F1
#
_entry.id   AF-Q67QN0-F1
#
_cell.length_a   1.000
_cell.length_b   1.000
_cell.length_c   1.000
_cell.angle_alpha   90.00
_cell.angle_beta   90.00
_cell.angle_gamma   90.00
#
_symmetry.space_group_name_H-M   'P 1'
#
loop_
_entity.id
_entity.type
_entity.pdbx_description
1 polymer ?
#
loop_
_entity_poly.entity_id
_entity_poly.type
_entity_poly.pdbx_seq_one_letter_code
_entity_poly.pdbx_strand_id
1 'polypeptide(L)'
;MFCNQCEMTAHGTGCTKVGICGKDENIQALQENLIYALKGIAAYTYHARELGYTDPEIDAFFAEALYSTLTNVDFDLNHFLELNMRAGQMTLRAMTMLKKAHTDHFGEMVPTQVPTGTVAGPAVVVTGHNLKALYELLRQTEGTGINVYTHSEMLPAHGYPGLKRFPHLVGNLGAAWCDQKKLFAQFPGAIVGTSNCVQIPLDAYKDRIFTVGASRLPGVPHVENWDFSPVIARALSLPPCEEKPGEVTLTTGFADTNILPMADKILAGVKAGKIRHFFVVGGCDAPGSLGNYYRDFVRMTPPDTLVITLACGKFRFNDLDLGTIDGIPRLLDLGQCNDTISAIRIATALAEAFGCEVNDLPLSIVLSWMEQKAVAVLMCLLSLGIRGIYLGPKPPAWITPDVLRVLQEQFDLRLTTTPEADLKALLGR
;
A
#
# COMPACT_ATOMS: atom_id res chain seq x y z
N MET A 1 -24.44 13.92 -1.73
CA MET A 1 -24.41 12.52 -1.24
C MET A 1 -24.90 11.52 -2.31
N PHE A 2 -24.73 10.22 -2.10
CA PHE A 2 -25.46 9.16 -2.82
C PHE A 2 -25.72 7.97 -1.88
N CYS A 3 -26.98 7.65 -1.59
CA CYS A 3 -27.36 6.51 -0.74
C CYS A 3 -28.56 5.78 -1.33
N ASN A 4 -28.46 4.46 -1.53
CA ASN A 4 -29.48 3.63 -2.15
C ASN A 4 -29.75 2.30 -1.42
N GLN A 5 -29.38 2.21 -0.13
CA GLN A 5 -29.40 0.94 0.60
C GLN A 5 -30.77 0.51 1.15
N CYS A 6 -31.80 1.35 1.05
CA CYS A 6 -33.14 1.03 1.56
C CYS A 6 -34.23 1.22 0.50
N GLU A 7 -35.36 0.55 0.70
CA GLU A 7 -36.52 0.55 -0.21
C GLU A 7 -37.08 1.97 -0.43
N MET A 8 -37.07 2.81 0.62
CA MET A 8 -37.54 4.20 0.56
C MET A 8 -36.58 5.15 -0.19
N THR A 9 -35.56 4.65 -0.88
CA THR A 9 -34.62 5.50 -1.61
C THR A 9 -35.34 6.38 -2.64
N ALA A 10 -34.91 7.65 -2.77
CA ALA A 10 -35.60 8.62 -3.60
C ALA A 10 -35.76 8.10 -5.05
N HIS A 11 -37.01 8.15 -5.54
CA HIS A 11 -37.41 7.68 -6.87
C HIS A 11 -37.03 6.21 -7.17
N GLY A 12 -36.81 5.38 -6.15
CA GLY A 12 -36.34 4.00 -6.33
C GLY A 12 -34.92 3.89 -6.90
N THR A 13 -34.12 4.96 -6.86
CA THR A 13 -32.77 5.00 -7.46
C THR A 13 -31.67 5.35 -6.46
N GLY A 14 -31.81 6.47 -5.74
CA GLY A 14 -30.75 6.99 -4.89
C GLY A 14 -31.09 8.35 -4.28
N CYS A 15 -30.84 8.51 -2.98
CA CYS A 15 -30.92 9.79 -2.29
C CYS A 15 -29.66 10.61 -2.60
N THR A 16 -29.82 11.75 -3.29
CA THR A 16 -28.69 12.56 -3.79
C THR A 16 -28.46 13.88 -3.06
N LYS A 17 -29.48 14.39 -2.36
CA LYS A 17 -29.42 15.65 -1.57
C LYS A 17 -29.54 15.39 -0.07
N VAL A 18 -30.63 14.73 0.32
CA VAL A 18 -30.91 14.26 1.69
C VAL A 18 -31.57 12.90 1.57
N GLY A 19 -31.33 12.02 2.54
CA GLY A 19 -32.04 10.74 2.65
C GLY A 19 -33.51 10.95 2.98
N ILE A 20 -34.39 10.13 2.41
CA ILE A 20 -35.81 10.08 2.82
C ILE A 20 -35.94 9.73 4.31
N CYS A 21 -34.99 8.96 4.84
CA CYS A 21 -34.85 8.66 6.26
C CYS A 21 -34.32 9.82 7.13
N GLY A 22 -34.04 10.99 6.55
CA GLY A 22 -33.49 12.15 7.27
C GLY A 22 -31.97 12.23 7.32
N LYS A 23 -31.23 11.23 6.80
CA LYS A 23 -29.76 11.24 6.76
C LYS A 23 -29.25 12.35 5.84
N ASP A 24 -28.42 13.26 6.37
CA ASP A 24 -27.77 14.30 5.59
C ASP A 24 -26.51 13.81 4.86
N GLU A 25 -25.91 14.71 4.08
CA GLU A 25 -24.74 14.39 3.28
C GLU A 25 -23.44 14.21 4.06
N ASN A 26 -23.29 14.86 5.22
CA ASN A 26 -22.11 14.75 6.06
C ASN A 26 -22.10 13.40 6.78
N ILE A 27 -23.26 12.97 7.32
CA ILE A 27 -23.42 11.64 7.90
C ILE A 27 -23.20 10.57 6.83
N GLN A 28 -23.75 10.74 5.61
CA GLN A 28 -23.49 9.80 4.52
C GLN A 28 -22.00 9.73 4.17
N ALA A 29 -21.29 10.86 4.11
CA ALA A 29 -19.86 10.90 3.80
C ALA A 29 -19.04 10.14 4.85
N LEU A 30 -19.36 10.30 6.14
CA LEU A 30 -18.67 9.59 7.22
C LEU A 30 -19.01 8.10 7.25
N GLN A 31 -20.26 7.71 6.98
CA GLN A 31 -20.64 6.30 6.83
C GLN A 31 -19.90 5.65 5.66
N GLU A 32 -19.85 6.33 4.51
CA GLU A 32 -19.15 5.84 3.33
C GLU A 32 -17.64 5.72 3.58
N ASN A 33 -17.04 6.72 4.25
CA ASN A 33 -15.63 6.67 4.65
C ASN A 33 -15.35 5.49 5.60
N LEU A 34 -16.23 5.26 6.58
CA LEU A 34 -16.13 4.13 7.52
C LEU A 34 -16.17 2.80 6.77
N ILE A 35 -17.11 2.61 5.84
CA ILE A 35 -17.19 1.41 5.00
C ILE A 35 -15.92 1.22 4.17
N TYR A 36 -15.33 2.29 3.61
CA TYR A 36 -14.06 2.18 2.90
C TYR A 36 -12.88 1.85 3.82
N ALA A 37 -12.81 2.44 5.02
CA ALA A 37 -11.81 2.06 6.01
C ALA A 37 -11.93 0.58 6.41
N LEU A 38 -13.15 0.08 6.63
CA LEU A 38 -13.41 -1.34 6.92
C LEU A 38 -12.94 -2.26 5.78
N LYS A 39 -13.11 -1.87 4.51
CA LYS A 39 -12.54 -2.62 3.37
C LYS A 39 -11.02 -2.68 3.40
N GLY A 40 -10.36 -1.59 3.79
CA GLY A 40 -8.90 -1.57 3.98
C GLY A 40 -8.44 -2.47 5.13
N ILE A 41 -9.12 -2.41 6.28
CA ILE A 41 -8.88 -3.31 7.42
C ILE A 41 -9.09 -4.78 7.01
N ALA A 42 -10.14 -5.05 6.23
CA ALA A 42 -10.44 -6.39 5.72
C ALA A 42 -9.30 -6.93 4.85
N ALA A 43 -8.67 -6.10 4.02
CA ALA A 43 -7.54 -6.53 3.20
C ALA A 43 -6.34 -7.01 4.04
N TYR A 44 -6.02 -6.32 5.14
CA TYR A 44 -4.93 -6.73 6.03
C TYR A 44 -5.29 -7.95 6.88
N THR A 45 -6.47 -7.96 7.48
CA THR A 45 -6.93 -9.08 8.30
C THR A 45 -7.16 -10.36 7.50
N TYR A 46 -7.57 -10.27 6.23
CA TYR A 46 -7.71 -11.41 5.34
C TYR A 46 -6.36 -12.14 5.16
N HIS A 47 -5.30 -11.41 4.80
CA HIS A 47 -3.97 -11.99 4.63
C HIS A 47 -3.38 -12.49 5.96
N ALA A 48 -3.65 -11.82 7.07
CA ALA A 48 -3.25 -12.30 8.39
C ALA A 48 -3.93 -13.63 8.75
N ARG A 49 -5.23 -13.76 8.47
CA ARG A 49 -6.01 -15.00 8.69
C ARG A 49 -5.52 -16.15 7.83
N GLU A 50 -5.11 -15.89 6.59
CA GLU A 50 -4.50 -16.91 5.73
C GLU A 50 -3.24 -17.51 6.37
N LEU A 51 -2.51 -16.73 7.19
CA LEU A 51 -1.35 -17.17 7.96
C LEU A 51 -1.70 -17.61 9.40
N GLY A 52 -2.98 -17.73 9.75
CA GLY A 52 -3.44 -18.24 11.04
C GLY A 52 -3.58 -17.19 12.15
N TYR A 53 -3.59 -15.88 11.83
CA TYR A 53 -3.72 -14.80 12.81
C TYR A 53 -5.11 -14.16 12.77
N THR A 54 -5.67 -13.92 13.95
CA THR A 54 -6.97 -13.25 14.16
C THR A 54 -6.89 -12.30 15.34
N ASP A 55 -7.71 -11.24 15.35
CA ASP A 55 -7.85 -10.33 16.48
C ASP A 55 -9.35 -10.13 16.78
N PRO A 56 -9.86 -10.61 17.94
CA PRO A 56 -11.28 -10.54 18.27
C PRO A 56 -11.80 -9.11 18.47
N GLU A 57 -10.92 -8.15 18.76
CA GLU A 57 -11.31 -6.75 18.90
C GLU A 57 -11.62 -6.12 17.54
N ILE A 58 -10.82 -6.49 16.53
CA ILE A 58 -11.10 -6.08 15.14
C ILE A 58 -12.42 -6.72 14.68
N ASP A 59 -12.66 -7.99 15.00
CA ASP A 59 -13.90 -8.70 14.64
C ASP A 59 -15.14 -8.08 15.28
N ALA A 60 -15.06 -7.71 16.57
CA ALA A 60 -16.12 -7.01 17.27
C ALA A 60 -16.39 -5.63 16.65
N PHE A 61 -15.34 -4.88 16.31
CA PHE A 61 -15.47 -3.59 15.66
C PHE A 61 -16.11 -3.69 14.26
N PHE A 62 -15.80 -4.73 13.47
CA PHE A 62 -16.49 -4.95 12.20
C PHE A 62 -18.01 -5.06 12.38
N ALA A 63 -18.46 -5.82 13.37
CA ALA A 63 -19.89 -5.98 13.64
C ALA A 63 -20.54 -4.65 14.05
N GLU A 64 -19.92 -3.93 14.98
CA GLU A 64 -20.40 -2.64 15.45
C GLU A 64 -20.47 -1.59 14.33
N ALA A 65 -19.36 -1.40 13.61
CA ALA A 65 -19.23 -0.38 12.57
C ALA A 65 -20.14 -0.66 11.36
N LEU A 66 -20.38 -1.92 11.00
CA LEU A 66 -21.35 -2.25 9.96
C LEU A 66 -22.77 -1.97 10.44
N TYR A 67 -23.10 -2.35 11.69
CA TYR A 67 -24.45 -2.17 12.23
C TYR A 67 -24.83 -0.68 12.34
N SER A 68 -23.89 0.20 12.72
CA SER A 68 -24.14 1.65 12.80
C SER A 68 -24.48 2.27 11.44
N THR A 69 -24.05 1.67 10.33
CA THR A 69 -24.35 2.16 8.96
C THR A 69 -25.72 1.71 8.42
N LEU A 70 -26.46 0.88 9.16
CA LEU A 70 -27.79 0.44 8.74
C LEU A 70 -28.79 1.61 8.74
N THR A 71 -29.83 1.45 7.91
CA THR A 71 -30.93 2.40 7.83
C THR A 71 -31.62 2.55 9.18
N ASN A 72 -31.77 3.80 9.65
CA ASN A 72 -32.42 4.17 10.91
C ASN A 72 -31.74 3.68 12.20
N VAL A 73 -30.42 3.43 12.18
CA VAL A 73 -29.67 3.07 13.40
C VAL A 73 -29.02 4.29 14.03
N ASP A 74 -28.24 5.04 13.25
CA ASP A 74 -27.43 6.13 13.78
C ASP A 74 -27.41 7.33 12.84
N PHE A 75 -27.67 8.50 13.42
CA PHE A 75 -27.68 9.81 12.77
C PHE A 75 -26.83 10.84 13.54
N ASP A 76 -26.03 10.40 14.53
CA ASP A 76 -25.13 11.28 15.28
C ASP A 76 -23.82 11.46 14.50
N LEU A 77 -23.60 12.69 14.03
CA LEU A 77 -22.38 13.07 13.31
C LEU A 77 -21.12 12.83 14.14
N ASN A 78 -21.15 13.14 15.44
CA ASN A 78 -19.97 13.02 16.31
C ASN A 78 -19.62 11.56 16.54
N HIS A 79 -20.61 10.70 16.73
CA HIS A 79 -20.37 9.28 16.86
C HIS A 79 -19.74 8.69 15.58
N PHE A 80 -20.14 9.14 14.38
CA PHE A 80 -19.47 8.72 13.15
C PHE A 80 -18.04 9.25 13.03
N LEU A 81 -17.72 10.45 13.53
CA LEU A 81 -16.34 10.92 13.61
C LEU A 81 -15.51 10.00 14.53
N GLU A 82 -16.04 9.62 15.69
CA GLU A 82 -15.39 8.70 16.63
C GLU A 82 -15.19 7.31 16.02
N LEU A 83 -16.21 6.74 15.36
CA LEU A 83 -16.09 5.45 14.67
C LEU A 83 -15.03 5.47 13.58
N ASN A 84 -14.91 6.57 12.84
CA ASN A 84 -13.86 6.74 11.84
C ASN A 84 -12.46 6.81 12.48
N MET A 85 -12.30 7.46 13.64
CA MET A 85 -11.04 7.42 14.40
C MET A 85 -10.73 6.02 14.94
N ARG A 86 -11.74 5.31 15.46
CA ARG A 86 -11.61 3.91 15.91
C ARG A 86 -11.25 2.98 14.76
N ALA A 87 -11.76 3.20 13.55
CA ALA A 87 -11.33 2.47 12.36
C ALA A 87 -9.84 2.69 12.07
N GLY A 88 -9.31 3.90 12.31
CA GLY A 88 -7.88 4.18 12.27
C GLY A 88 -7.08 3.33 13.27
N GLN A 89 -7.54 3.26 14.52
CA GLN A 89 -6.93 2.43 15.56
C GLN A 89 -6.98 0.93 15.21
N MET A 90 -8.10 0.45 14.67
CA MET A 90 -8.22 -0.93 14.20
C MET A 90 -7.34 -1.22 12.99
N THR A 91 -7.09 -0.22 12.14
CA THR A 91 -6.13 -0.34 11.04
C THR A 91 -4.70 -0.51 11.57
N LEU A 92 -4.31 0.26 12.60
CA LEU A 92 -3.02 0.09 13.26
C LEU A 92 -2.84 -1.33 13.81
N ARG A 93 -3.89 -1.85 14.49
CA ARG A 93 -3.90 -3.23 14.99
C ARG A 93 -3.80 -4.26 13.87
N ALA A 94 -4.56 -4.09 12.80
CA ALA A 94 -4.53 -4.99 11.65
C ALA A 94 -3.15 -5.04 10.97
N MET A 95 -2.52 -3.88 10.75
CA MET A 95 -1.16 -3.81 10.19
C MET A 95 -0.12 -4.41 11.14
N THR A 96 -0.27 -4.19 12.46
CA THR A 96 0.61 -4.79 13.47
C THR A 96 0.51 -6.31 13.48
N MET A 97 -0.72 -6.84 13.44
CA MET A 97 -0.98 -8.28 13.34
C MET A 97 -0.43 -8.86 12.05
N LEU A 98 -0.65 -8.21 10.90
CA LEU A 98 -0.13 -8.68 9.61
C LEU A 98 1.40 -8.66 9.55
N LYS A 99 2.04 -7.60 10.06
CA LYS A 99 3.51 -7.56 10.17
C LYS A 99 4.02 -8.69 11.05
N LYS A 100 3.37 -8.98 12.18
CA LYS A 100 3.71 -10.16 13.00
C LYS A 100 3.56 -11.46 12.22
N ALA A 101 2.47 -11.63 11.49
CA ALA A 101 2.24 -12.83 10.68
C ALA A 101 3.34 -13.02 9.62
N HIS A 102 3.72 -11.95 8.92
CA HIS A 102 4.80 -11.99 7.93
C HIS A 102 6.16 -12.29 8.56
N THR A 103 6.50 -11.64 9.67
CA THR A 103 7.81 -11.81 10.34
C THR A 103 7.97 -13.20 10.95
N ASP A 104 6.93 -13.74 11.59
CA ASP A 104 6.94 -15.11 12.13
C ASP A 104 7.13 -16.17 11.03
N HIS A 105 6.58 -15.95 9.83
CA HIS A 105 6.61 -16.92 8.73
C HIS A 105 7.80 -16.76 7.78
N PHE A 106 8.23 -15.52 7.53
CA PHE A 106 9.19 -15.19 6.47
C PHE A 106 10.42 -14.43 6.98
N GLY A 107 10.50 -14.13 8.27
CA GLY A 107 11.60 -13.37 8.88
C GLY A 107 11.43 -11.85 8.76
N GLU A 108 12.28 -11.12 9.46
CA GLU A 108 12.36 -9.65 9.33
C GLU A 108 12.94 -9.24 7.98
N MET A 109 12.38 -8.18 7.38
CA MET A 109 12.90 -7.68 6.11
C MET A 109 14.33 -7.16 6.25
N VAL A 110 15.14 -7.39 5.22
CA VAL A 110 16.49 -6.86 5.09
C VAL A 110 16.64 -6.09 3.77
N PRO A 111 17.39 -4.97 3.75
CA PRO A 111 17.63 -4.21 2.54
C PRO A 111 18.17 -5.11 1.43
N THR A 112 17.47 -5.13 0.30
CA THR A 112 17.74 -6.04 -0.81
C THR A 112 17.69 -5.30 -2.14
N GLN A 113 18.71 -5.52 -2.95
CA GLN A 113 18.75 -5.14 -4.37
C GLN A 113 17.96 -6.17 -5.19
N VAL A 114 17.08 -5.69 -6.06
CA VAL A 114 16.14 -6.50 -6.83
C VAL A 114 16.33 -6.18 -8.33
N PRO A 115 16.84 -7.14 -9.12
CA PRO A 115 16.94 -6.98 -10.56
C PRO A 115 15.57 -6.79 -11.23
N THR A 116 15.55 -6.05 -12.34
CA THR A 116 14.34 -5.85 -13.17
C THR A 116 14.40 -6.52 -14.55
N GLY A 117 15.47 -7.28 -14.78
CA GLY A 117 15.65 -8.08 -16.00
C GLY A 117 14.98 -9.45 -15.92
N THR A 118 15.04 -10.18 -17.02
CA THR A 118 14.59 -11.57 -17.12
C THR A 118 15.77 -12.49 -17.37
N VAL A 119 15.68 -13.72 -16.87
CA VAL A 119 16.60 -14.83 -17.17
C VAL A 119 15.89 -15.87 -18.04
N ALA A 120 16.66 -16.63 -18.81
CA ALA A 120 16.12 -17.61 -19.74
C ALA A 120 15.39 -18.76 -19.02
N GLY A 121 14.23 -19.17 -19.56
CA GLY A 121 13.50 -20.37 -19.12
C GLY A 121 12.01 -20.14 -18.84
N PRO A 122 11.26 -21.21 -18.49
CA PRO A 122 9.86 -21.10 -18.08
C PRO A 122 9.70 -20.09 -16.94
N ALA A 123 8.59 -19.36 -16.92
CA ALA A 123 8.45 -18.27 -15.97
C ALA A 123 7.02 -18.07 -15.46
N VAL A 124 6.91 -17.56 -14.23
CA VAL A 124 5.67 -17.09 -13.60
C VAL A 124 5.87 -15.69 -13.05
N VAL A 125 4.92 -14.79 -13.26
CA VAL A 125 4.89 -13.48 -12.59
C VAL A 125 3.72 -13.41 -11.61
N VAL A 126 4.00 -12.96 -10.38
CA VAL A 126 3.03 -12.85 -9.29
C VAL A 126 2.75 -11.38 -8.99
N THR A 127 1.47 -11.02 -8.96
CA THR A 127 0.98 -9.67 -8.64
C THR A 127 0.01 -9.68 -7.46
N GLY A 128 -0.16 -8.54 -6.80
CA GLY A 128 -0.98 -8.39 -5.61
C GLY A 128 -0.12 -8.26 -4.36
N HIS A 129 -0.58 -8.80 -3.23
CA HIS A 129 0.06 -8.60 -1.92
C HIS A 129 0.28 -9.90 -1.13
N ASN A 130 -0.28 -11.03 -1.58
CA ASN A 130 -0.37 -12.23 -0.75
C ASN A 130 0.96 -12.99 -0.68
N LEU A 131 1.72 -12.79 0.40
CA LEU A 131 3.01 -13.45 0.60
C LEU A 131 2.87 -14.96 0.84
N LYS A 132 1.75 -15.42 1.40
CA LYS A 132 1.47 -16.86 1.53
C LYS A 132 1.32 -17.53 0.16
N ALA A 133 0.57 -16.91 -0.74
CA ALA A 133 0.40 -17.40 -2.11
C ALA A 133 1.75 -17.53 -2.82
N LEU A 134 2.61 -16.50 -2.69
CA LEU A 134 3.96 -16.53 -3.25
C LEU A 134 4.81 -17.64 -2.63
N TYR A 135 4.79 -17.80 -1.31
CA TYR A 135 5.52 -18.86 -0.62
C TYR A 135 5.13 -20.25 -1.12
N GLU A 136 3.84 -20.55 -1.22
CA GLU A 136 3.36 -21.84 -1.70
C GLU A 136 3.72 -22.09 -3.16
N LEU A 137 3.65 -21.07 -4.02
CA LEU A 137 4.13 -21.16 -5.40
C LEU A 137 5.63 -21.45 -5.44
N LEU A 138 6.46 -20.71 -4.68
CA LEU A 138 7.91 -20.90 -4.65
C LEU A 138 8.29 -22.31 -4.19
N ARG A 139 7.64 -22.80 -3.14
CA ARG A 139 7.83 -24.17 -2.62
C ARG A 139 7.47 -25.23 -3.66
N GLN A 140 6.40 -25.04 -4.43
CA GLN A 140 5.94 -26.01 -5.42
C GLN A 140 6.71 -25.92 -6.76
N THR A 141 7.33 -24.79 -7.05
CA THR A 141 8.15 -24.57 -8.26
C THR A 141 9.63 -24.92 -8.06
N GLU A 142 10.06 -25.21 -6.83
CA GLU A 142 11.44 -25.60 -6.54
C GLU A 142 11.83 -26.87 -7.33
N GLY A 143 12.96 -26.80 -8.04
CA GLY A 143 13.45 -27.90 -8.88
C GLY A 143 12.73 -28.07 -10.23
N THR A 144 11.72 -27.27 -10.55
CA THR A 144 10.98 -27.35 -11.84
C THR A 144 11.66 -26.61 -13.00
N GLY A 145 12.63 -25.74 -12.70
CA GLY A 145 13.26 -24.84 -13.67
C GLY A 145 12.43 -23.59 -14.02
N ILE A 146 11.30 -23.37 -13.33
CA ILE A 146 10.49 -22.15 -13.48
C ILE A 146 11.12 -20.99 -12.70
N ASN A 147 11.32 -19.87 -13.37
CA ASN A 147 11.71 -18.60 -12.77
C ASN A 147 10.47 -17.83 -12.29
N VAL A 148 10.45 -17.44 -11.01
CA VAL A 148 9.36 -16.67 -10.40
C VAL A 148 9.77 -15.21 -10.30
N TYR A 149 8.88 -14.33 -10.75
CA TYR A 149 9.02 -12.88 -10.69
C TYR A 149 7.90 -12.26 -9.87
N THR A 150 8.19 -11.13 -9.24
CA THR A 150 7.19 -10.29 -8.59
C THR A 150 6.77 -9.15 -9.52
N HIS A 151 5.61 -8.55 -9.25
CA HIS A 151 5.14 -7.33 -9.91
C HIS A 151 4.41 -6.44 -8.91
N SER A 152 4.58 -5.12 -9.05
CA SER A 152 3.94 -4.10 -8.23
C SER A 152 4.12 -4.35 -6.71
N GLU A 153 3.04 -4.53 -5.95
CA GLU A 153 3.05 -4.70 -4.48
C GLU A 153 3.68 -6.02 -4.00
N MET A 154 4.12 -6.89 -4.90
CA MET A 154 4.92 -8.06 -4.54
C MET A 154 6.42 -7.76 -4.47
N LEU A 155 6.91 -6.59 -4.92
CA LEU A 155 8.33 -6.20 -4.83
C LEU A 155 8.93 -6.41 -3.42
N PRO A 156 8.25 -6.03 -2.32
CA PRO A 156 8.81 -6.18 -0.98
C PRO A 156 9.06 -7.63 -0.54
N ALA A 157 8.48 -8.62 -1.22
CA ALA A 157 8.72 -10.03 -0.95
C ALA A 157 10.21 -10.39 -0.96
N HIS A 158 11.00 -9.71 -1.81
CA HIS A 158 12.45 -9.88 -1.91
C HIS A 158 13.21 -9.46 -0.64
N GLY A 159 12.61 -8.62 0.21
CA GLY A 159 13.19 -8.24 1.49
C GLY A 159 13.12 -9.33 2.55
N TYR A 160 12.21 -10.31 2.43
CA TYR A 160 11.98 -11.35 3.43
C TYR A 160 12.93 -12.55 3.26
N PRO A 161 13.78 -12.88 4.24
CA PRO A 161 14.73 -14.00 4.14
C PRO A 161 14.08 -15.35 3.81
N GLY A 162 12.89 -15.63 4.36
CA GLY A 162 12.14 -16.87 4.14
C GLY A 162 11.60 -17.02 2.71
N LEU A 163 11.46 -15.93 1.96
CA LEU A 163 11.09 -15.93 0.54
C LEU A 163 12.33 -15.85 -0.36
N LYS A 164 13.29 -14.98 -0.02
CA LYS A 164 14.53 -14.79 -0.78
C LYS A 164 15.44 -16.02 -0.80
N ARG A 165 15.28 -16.95 0.16
CA ARG A 165 16.04 -18.22 0.16
C ARG A 165 15.82 -19.07 -1.10
N PHE A 166 14.72 -18.86 -1.83
CA PHE A 166 14.43 -19.57 -3.07
C PHE A 166 15.17 -18.88 -4.23
N PRO A 167 16.21 -19.49 -4.80
CA PRO A 167 17.07 -18.83 -5.79
C PRO A 167 16.36 -18.55 -7.13
N HIS A 168 15.25 -19.25 -7.39
CA HIS A 168 14.39 -19.01 -8.56
C HIS A 168 13.35 -17.90 -8.34
N LEU A 169 13.36 -17.21 -7.20
CA LEU A 169 12.73 -15.89 -7.06
C LEU A 169 13.68 -14.83 -7.63
N VAL A 170 13.54 -14.54 -8.92
CA VAL A 170 14.60 -13.88 -9.73
C VAL A 170 14.63 -12.36 -9.58
N GLY A 171 13.47 -11.72 -9.62
CA GLY A 171 13.41 -10.25 -9.67
C GLY A 171 11.99 -9.70 -9.69
N ASN A 172 11.87 -8.42 -9.99
CA ASN A 172 10.59 -7.72 -10.11
C ASN A 172 10.41 -7.15 -11.51
N LEU A 173 9.29 -7.46 -12.15
CA LEU A 173 8.98 -6.99 -13.51
C LEU A 173 7.96 -5.84 -13.47
N GLY A 174 8.17 -4.86 -14.36
CA GLY A 174 7.29 -3.71 -14.54
C GLY A 174 7.29 -2.73 -13.38
N ALA A 175 6.21 -1.97 -13.29
CA ALA A 175 6.02 -0.86 -12.37
C ALA A 175 4.86 -1.12 -11.38
N ALA A 176 4.09 -0.07 -11.09
CA ALA A 176 2.82 -0.22 -10.37
C ALA A 176 1.78 -0.91 -11.25
N TRP A 177 0.73 -1.44 -10.60
CA TRP A 177 -0.39 -2.18 -11.22
C TRP A 177 -0.98 -1.63 -12.53
N CYS A 178 -0.83 -0.33 -12.79
CA CYS A 178 -1.31 0.34 -13.98
C CYS A 178 -0.70 -0.19 -15.29
N ASP A 179 0.55 -0.69 -15.27
CA ASP A 179 1.24 -1.17 -16.47
C ASP A 179 0.92 -2.64 -16.81
N GLN A 180 0.22 -3.35 -15.92
CA GLN A 180 0.07 -4.80 -15.97
C GLN A 180 -0.47 -5.31 -17.31
N LYS A 181 -1.41 -4.60 -17.96
CA LYS A 181 -1.96 -5.02 -19.26
C LYS A 181 -0.91 -5.05 -20.35
N LYS A 182 0.00 -4.07 -20.36
CA LYS A 182 1.11 -4.01 -21.31
C LYS A 182 2.15 -5.08 -20.96
N LEU A 183 2.57 -5.13 -19.70
CA LEU A 183 3.56 -6.09 -19.23
C LEU A 183 3.11 -7.53 -19.47
N PHE A 184 1.91 -7.90 -19.03
CA PHE A 184 1.40 -9.27 -19.09
C PHE A 184 1.17 -9.74 -20.53
N ALA A 185 0.79 -8.83 -21.45
CA ALA A 185 0.69 -9.17 -22.87
C ALA A 185 2.05 -9.50 -23.50
N GLN A 186 3.13 -8.89 -23.01
CA GLN A 186 4.50 -9.07 -23.53
C GLN A 186 5.27 -10.19 -22.82
N PHE A 187 5.00 -10.41 -21.54
CA PHE A 187 5.61 -11.47 -20.74
C PHE A 187 5.10 -12.83 -21.25
N PRO A 188 5.96 -13.81 -21.59
CA PRO A 188 5.49 -15.07 -22.19
C PRO A 188 4.98 -16.12 -21.19
N GLY A 189 5.33 -15.97 -19.90
CA GLY A 189 5.04 -16.95 -18.85
C GLY A 189 3.62 -16.88 -18.27
N ALA A 190 3.35 -17.71 -17.25
CA ALA A 190 2.07 -17.69 -16.55
C ALA A 190 1.98 -16.52 -15.55
N ILE A 191 0.77 -16.09 -15.21
CA ILE A 191 0.53 -14.94 -14.33
C ILE A 191 -0.36 -15.38 -13.16
N VAL A 192 -0.03 -14.94 -11.94
CA VAL A 192 -0.84 -15.21 -10.74
C VAL A 192 -1.26 -13.89 -10.09
N GLY A 193 -2.57 -13.62 -10.10
CA GLY A 193 -3.18 -12.50 -9.39
C GLY A 193 -3.65 -12.90 -8.00
N THR A 194 -3.01 -12.36 -6.96
CA THR A 194 -3.24 -12.78 -5.57
C THR A 194 -4.18 -11.85 -4.77
N SER A 195 -4.29 -10.59 -5.18
CA SER A 195 -5.15 -9.57 -4.58
C SER A 195 -5.45 -8.48 -5.63
N ASN A 196 -6.13 -7.41 -5.22
CA ASN A 196 -6.12 -6.17 -6.01
C ASN A 196 -4.68 -5.61 -6.15
N CYS A 197 -4.33 -4.92 -7.23
CA CYS A 197 -5.15 -4.62 -8.40
C CYS A 197 -4.84 -5.58 -9.55
N VAL A 198 -5.60 -6.67 -9.66
CA VAL A 198 -5.60 -7.52 -10.85
C VAL A 198 -6.72 -7.06 -11.78
N GLN A 199 -6.40 -6.79 -13.05
CA GLN A 199 -7.34 -6.27 -14.04
C GLN A 199 -7.97 -7.40 -14.86
N ILE A 200 -9.16 -7.14 -15.43
CA ILE A 200 -9.76 -8.00 -16.47
C ILE A 200 -8.71 -8.21 -17.58
N PRO A 201 -8.39 -9.47 -17.92
CA PRO A 201 -7.29 -9.76 -18.81
C PRO A 201 -7.61 -9.38 -20.25
N LEU A 202 -6.55 -9.11 -21.03
CA LEU A 202 -6.67 -9.01 -22.48
C LEU A 202 -6.66 -10.41 -23.10
N ASP A 203 -7.21 -10.53 -24.31
CA ASP A 203 -7.17 -11.79 -25.07
C ASP A 203 -5.73 -12.34 -25.24
N ALA A 204 -4.73 -11.45 -25.27
CA ALA A 204 -3.32 -11.79 -25.42
C ALA A 204 -2.71 -12.63 -24.26
N TYR A 205 -3.35 -12.68 -23.09
CA TYR A 205 -2.83 -13.43 -21.93
C TYR A 205 -3.92 -14.07 -21.05
N LYS A 206 -5.21 -13.95 -21.42
CA LYS A 206 -6.33 -14.49 -20.64
C LYS A 206 -6.25 -16.00 -20.40
N ASP A 207 -5.56 -16.73 -21.27
CA ASP A 207 -5.37 -18.18 -21.27
C ASP A 207 -4.21 -18.66 -20.38
N ARG A 208 -3.48 -17.74 -19.76
CA ARG A 208 -2.30 -18.02 -18.91
C ARG A 208 -2.24 -17.19 -17.64
N ILE A 209 -3.32 -16.50 -17.29
CA ILE A 209 -3.51 -15.87 -16.00
C ILE A 209 -4.34 -16.76 -15.09
N PHE A 210 -4.03 -16.73 -13.80
CA PHE A 210 -4.72 -17.43 -12.73
C PHE A 210 -5.01 -16.45 -11.60
N THR A 211 -6.06 -16.73 -10.82
CA THR A 211 -6.37 -15.98 -9.59
C THR A 211 -6.29 -16.90 -8.39
N VAL A 212 -6.07 -16.34 -7.20
CA VAL A 212 -6.07 -17.08 -5.93
C VAL A 212 -6.64 -16.19 -4.80
N GLY A 213 -7.14 -16.82 -3.74
CA GLY A 213 -7.68 -16.14 -2.57
C GLY A 213 -8.96 -15.36 -2.89
N ALA A 214 -9.06 -14.13 -2.40
CA ALA A 214 -10.24 -13.28 -2.62
C ALA A 214 -10.39 -12.79 -4.08
N SER A 215 -9.32 -12.85 -4.89
CA SER A 215 -9.34 -12.35 -6.26
C SER A 215 -10.05 -13.30 -7.19
N ARG A 216 -10.99 -12.80 -8.01
CA ARG A 216 -11.64 -13.55 -9.09
C ARG A 216 -11.82 -12.68 -10.31
N LEU A 217 -11.66 -13.26 -11.51
CA LEU A 217 -11.83 -12.58 -12.78
C LEU A 217 -12.70 -13.44 -13.73
N PRO A 218 -13.51 -12.83 -14.61
CA PRO A 218 -14.35 -13.57 -15.54
C PRO A 218 -13.52 -14.46 -16.48
N GLY A 219 -13.88 -15.75 -16.53
CA GLY A 219 -13.23 -16.73 -17.42
C GLY A 219 -11.77 -17.09 -17.06
N VAL A 220 -11.27 -16.65 -15.90
CA VAL A 220 -9.91 -16.94 -15.44
C VAL A 220 -9.91 -18.11 -14.45
N PRO A 221 -9.09 -19.15 -14.65
CA PRO A 221 -8.94 -20.24 -13.70
C PRO A 221 -8.57 -19.75 -12.30
N HIS A 222 -9.13 -20.39 -11.27
CA HIS A 222 -8.88 -20.06 -9.88
C HIS A 222 -8.10 -21.19 -9.20
N VAL A 223 -7.00 -20.85 -8.54
CA VAL A 223 -6.19 -21.75 -7.73
C VAL A 223 -6.92 -21.99 -6.42
N GLU A 224 -7.24 -23.25 -6.15
CA GLU A 224 -7.92 -23.70 -4.93
C GLU A 224 -6.92 -24.41 -4.01
N ASN A 225 -7.14 -24.34 -2.69
CA ASN A 225 -6.35 -25.06 -1.69
C ASN A 225 -4.82 -24.87 -1.76
N TRP A 226 -4.36 -23.73 -2.28
CA TRP A 226 -2.94 -23.46 -2.54
C TRP A 226 -2.27 -24.45 -3.50
N ASP A 227 -3.03 -25.17 -4.32
CA ASP A 227 -2.49 -26.10 -5.32
C ASP A 227 -2.13 -25.35 -6.61
N PHE A 228 -0.84 -25.05 -6.78
CA PHE A 228 -0.30 -24.37 -7.95
C PHE A 228 0.05 -25.31 -9.11
N SER A 229 -0.30 -26.61 -9.03
CA SER A 229 -0.06 -27.57 -10.12
C SER A 229 -0.59 -27.08 -11.48
N PRO A 230 -1.79 -26.46 -11.60
CA PRO A 230 -2.26 -25.91 -12.87
C PRO A 230 -1.40 -24.76 -13.40
N VAL A 231 -0.88 -23.91 -12.51
CA VAL A 231 0.01 -22.79 -12.87
C VAL A 231 1.35 -23.32 -13.37
N ILE A 232 1.91 -24.31 -12.67
CA ILE A 232 3.18 -24.96 -13.00
C ILE A 232 3.08 -25.64 -14.37
N ALA A 233 2.05 -26.47 -14.57
CA ALA A 233 1.80 -27.13 -15.85
C ALA A 233 1.66 -26.12 -16.99
N ARG A 234 0.94 -25.01 -16.75
CA ARG A 234 0.78 -23.96 -17.75
C ARG A 234 2.12 -23.28 -18.05
N ALA A 235 2.88 -22.88 -17.04
CA ALA A 235 4.18 -22.23 -17.20
C ALA A 235 5.18 -23.08 -18.01
N LEU A 236 5.22 -24.39 -17.78
CA LEU A 236 6.07 -25.33 -18.52
C LEU A 236 5.62 -25.55 -19.98
N SER A 237 4.34 -25.34 -20.28
CA SER A 237 3.80 -25.45 -21.64
C SER A 237 4.00 -24.20 -22.51
N LEU A 238 4.31 -23.06 -21.88
CA LEU A 238 4.43 -21.77 -22.55
C LEU A 238 5.85 -21.57 -23.11
N PRO A 239 6.00 -20.68 -24.11
CA PRO A 239 7.33 -20.29 -24.57
C PRO A 239 8.19 -19.80 -23.39
N PRO A 240 9.47 -20.21 -23.32
CA PRO A 240 10.36 -19.74 -22.25
C PRO A 240 10.56 -18.22 -22.38
N CYS A 241 10.81 -17.58 -21.23
CA CYS A 241 11.29 -16.21 -21.20
C CYS A 241 12.69 -16.14 -21.82
N GLU A 242 12.97 -15.06 -22.54
CA GLU A 242 14.31 -14.74 -23.02
C GLU A 242 15.07 -14.02 -21.91
N GLU A 243 16.40 -14.17 -21.89
CA GLU A 243 17.24 -13.36 -21.03
C GLU A 243 17.29 -11.92 -21.55
N LYS A 244 16.96 -10.95 -20.69
CA LYS A 244 16.99 -9.51 -21.00
C LYS A 244 17.56 -8.76 -19.81
N PRO A 245 18.55 -7.87 -20.02
CA PRO A 245 19.06 -7.04 -18.93
C PRO A 245 17.95 -6.10 -18.43
N GLY A 246 17.91 -5.88 -17.12
CA GLY A 246 17.05 -4.85 -16.53
C GLY A 246 17.62 -3.46 -16.78
N GLU A 247 16.75 -2.45 -16.87
CA GLU A 247 17.16 -1.06 -17.01
C GLU A 247 17.62 -0.46 -15.67
N VAL A 248 17.06 -0.94 -14.56
CA VAL A 248 17.37 -0.48 -13.20
C VAL A 248 17.47 -1.66 -12.23
N THR A 249 18.15 -1.44 -11.11
CA THR A 249 18.07 -2.34 -9.95
C THR A 249 17.34 -1.59 -8.84
N LEU A 250 16.21 -2.15 -8.39
CA LEU A 250 15.41 -1.54 -7.35
C LEU A 250 15.95 -1.94 -5.97
N THR A 251 15.69 -1.13 -4.96
CA THR A 251 15.99 -1.48 -3.56
C THR A 251 14.71 -1.52 -2.74
N THR A 252 14.55 -2.54 -1.90
CA THR A 252 13.42 -2.69 -0.97
C THR A 252 13.86 -3.35 0.34
N GLY A 253 12.95 -3.49 1.30
CA GLY A 253 13.18 -4.25 2.54
C GLY A 253 13.81 -3.47 3.68
N PHE A 254 13.72 -2.13 3.64
CA PHE A 254 14.03 -1.33 4.82
C PHE A 254 12.90 -1.47 5.84
N ALA A 255 13.19 -1.88 7.06
CA ALA A 255 12.19 -2.07 8.11
C ALA A 255 12.61 -1.29 9.36
N ASP A 256 11.67 -1.07 10.27
CA ASP A 256 11.96 -0.58 11.62
C ASP A 256 13.11 -1.37 12.27
N THR A 257 13.15 -2.69 12.12
CA THR A 257 14.19 -3.56 12.70
C THR A 257 15.60 -3.32 12.15
N ASN A 258 15.76 -2.73 10.96
CA ASN A 258 17.06 -2.41 10.37
C ASN A 258 17.36 -0.90 10.30
N ILE A 259 16.34 -0.04 10.36
CA ILE A 259 16.50 1.42 10.46
C ILE A 259 16.73 1.87 11.90
N LEU A 260 16.00 1.33 12.88
CA LEU A 260 16.13 1.76 14.27
C LEU A 260 17.52 1.52 14.88
N PRO A 261 18.25 0.44 14.56
CA PRO A 261 19.66 0.32 14.95
C PRO A 261 20.56 1.43 14.38
N MET A 262 20.13 2.12 13.32
CA MET A 262 20.82 3.28 12.75
C MET A 262 20.31 4.61 13.33
N ALA A 263 19.37 4.61 14.28
CA ALA A 263 18.74 5.81 14.82
C ALA A 263 19.76 6.79 15.41
N ASP A 264 20.75 6.32 16.17
CA ASP A 264 21.81 7.19 16.72
C ASP A 264 22.63 7.88 15.63
N LYS A 265 22.94 7.16 14.53
CA LYS A 265 23.66 7.72 13.37
C LYS A 265 22.79 8.73 12.63
N ILE A 266 21.51 8.43 12.42
CA ILE A 266 20.54 9.33 11.79
C ILE A 266 20.40 10.60 12.65
N LEU A 267 20.22 10.44 13.96
CA LEU A 267 20.13 11.52 14.94
C LEU A 267 21.39 12.40 14.94
N ALA A 268 22.58 11.78 14.93
CA ALA A 268 23.84 12.51 14.81
C ALA A 268 23.92 13.28 13.49
N GLY A 269 23.45 12.70 12.39
CA GLY A 269 23.34 13.36 11.09
C GLY A 269 22.42 14.58 11.12
N VAL A 270 21.27 14.47 11.78
CA VAL A 270 20.34 15.61 11.97
C VAL A 270 20.96 16.69 12.85
N LYS A 271 21.51 16.33 14.01
CA LYS A 271 22.16 17.27 14.94
C LYS A 271 23.37 17.97 14.31
N ALA A 272 24.08 17.30 13.41
CA ALA A 272 25.20 17.86 12.65
C ALA A 272 24.77 18.66 11.41
N GLY A 273 23.47 18.80 11.13
CA GLY A 273 22.95 19.51 9.96
C GLY A 273 23.18 18.78 8.63
N LYS A 274 23.55 17.50 8.66
CA LYS A 274 23.78 16.67 7.45
C LYS A 274 22.48 16.09 6.88
N ILE A 275 21.48 15.90 7.74
CA ILE A 275 20.12 15.51 7.35
C ILE A 275 19.20 16.63 7.83
N ARG A 276 18.71 17.46 6.91
CA ARG A 276 17.85 18.59 7.27
C ARG A 276 16.38 18.19 7.44
N HIS A 277 15.93 17.18 6.69
CA HIS A 277 14.51 16.83 6.60
C HIS A 277 14.28 15.40 6.12
N PHE A 278 13.15 14.83 6.53
CA PHE A 278 12.63 13.54 6.09
C PHE A 278 11.32 13.76 5.33
N PHE A 279 11.15 13.08 4.20
CA PHE A 279 9.91 13.08 3.43
C PHE A 279 9.35 11.67 3.37
N VAL A 280 8.16 11.45 3.93
CA VAL A 280 7.37 10.26 3.61
C VAL A 280 6.62 10.56 2.32
N VAL A 281 7.02 9.92 1.22
CA VAL A 281 6.36 10.03 -0.08
C VAL A 281 5.93 8.64 -0.51
N GLY A 282 4.63 8.38 -0.61
CA GLY A 282 4.14 7.04 -0.94
C GLY A 282 2.64 6.91 -0.86
N GLY A 283 2.17 5.67 -0.84
CA GLY A 283 0.75 5.33 -0.90
C GLY A 283 0.39 4.65 -2.22
N CYS A 284 -0.84 4.79 -2.71
CA CYS A 284 -1.29 4.04 -3.89
C CYS A 284 -1.15 4.85 -5.18
N ASP A 285 -0.62 4.24 -6.23
CA ASP A 285 -0.56 4.83 -7.56
C ASP A 285 -1.90 4.68 -8.32
N ALA A 286 -2.14 5.60 -9.26
CA ALA A 286 -3.31 5.62 -10.13
C ALA A 286 -2.92 5.93 -11.59
N PRO A 287 -3.70 5.50 -12.60
CA PRO A 287 -3.39 5.78 -13.99
C PRO A 287 -3.39 7.28 -14.32
N GLY A 288 -2.64 7.64 -15.35
CA GLY A 288 -2.58 9.01 -15.87
C GLY A 288 -1.37 9.82 -15.38
N SER A 289 -1.31 11.08 -15.82
CA SER A 289 -0.16 11.97 -15.63
C SER A 289 -0.16 12.72 -14.30
N LEU A 290 -1.28 12.77 -13.56
CA LEU A 290 -1.33 13.49 -12.29
C LEU A 290 -0.35 12.93 -11.26
N GLY A 291 -0.08 11.62 -11.30
CA GLY A 291 0.94 10.99 -10.46
C GLY A 291 2.38 11.43 -10.75
N ASN A 292 2.64 12.16 -11.84
CA ASN A 292 3.97 12.73 -12.12
C ASN A 292 4.38 13.75 -11.07
N TYR A 293 3.41 14.38 -10.38
CA TYR A 293 3.65 15.24 -9.21
C TYR A 293 4.66 14.59 -8.24
N TYR A 294 4.49 13.31 -7.90
CA TYR A 294 5.35 12.64 -6.91
C TYR A 294 6.76 12.40 -7.41
N ARG A 295 6.92 12.12 -8.71
CA ARG A 295 8.24 12.00 -9.33
C ARG A 295 8.99 13.31 -9.30
N ASP A 296 8.32 14.39 -9.71
CA ASP A 296 8.92 15.71 -9.77
C ASP A 296 9.21 16.23 -8.36
N PHE A 297 8.32 16.01 -7.39
CA PHE A 297 8.54 16.32 -5.98
C PHE A 297 9.79 15.62 -5.44
N VAL A 298 9.92 14.31 -5.63
CA VAL A 298 11.08 13.54 -5.13
C VAL A 298 12.38 13.98 -5.79
N ARG A 299 12.38 14.26 -7.10
CA ARG A 299 13.56 14.78 -7.82
C ARG A 299 14.05 16.12 -7.28
N MET A 300 13.12 16.96 -6.83
CA MET A 300 13.42 18.28 -6.31
C MET A 300 13.88 18.28 -4.84
N THR A 301 13.76 17.16 -4.13
CA THR A 301 14.18 17.09 -2.72
C THR A 301 15.68 17.41 -2.57
N PRO A 302 16.07 18.30 -1.63
CA PRO A 302 17.47 18.67 -1.44
C PRO A 302 18.39 17.47 -1.12
N PRO A 303 19.65 17.48 -1.55
CA PRO A 303 20.57 16.33 -1.41
C PRO A 303 20.88 15.92 0.04
N ASP A 304 20.52 16.74 1.03
CA ASP A 304 20.66 16.49 2.45
C ASP A 304 19.31 16.14 3.12
N THR A 305 18.42 15.49 2.37
CA THR A 305 17.13 14.98 2.85
C THR A 305 16.98 13.48 2.58
N LEU A 306 16.19 12.79 3.41
CA LEU A 306 15.86 11.38 3.21
C LEU A 306 14.40 11.24 2.74
N VAL A 307 14.16 10.34 1.79
CA VAL A 307 12.84 9.98 1.27
C VAL A 307 12.50 8.58 1.74
N ILE A 308 11.42 8.45 2.49
CA ILE A 308 10.84 7.20 2.96
C ILE A 308 9.62 6.90 2.09
N THR A 309 9.56 5.71 1.50
CA THR A 309 8.45 5.32 0.63
C THR A 309 7.88 3.96 1.02
N LEU A 310 6.66 3.71 0.56
CA LEU A 310 5.92 2.47 0.74
C LEU A 310 4.78 2.41 -0.28
N ALA A 311 4.26 1.21 -0.49
CA ALA A 311 3.17 0.90 -1.41
C ALA A 311 3.48 1.27 -2.89
N CYS A 312 2.53 1.02 -3.79
CA CYS A 312 2.79 1.08 -5.23
C CYS A 312 3.06 2.49 -5.78
N GLY A 313 2.77 3.56 -5.02
CA GLY A 313 3.18 4.93 -5.33
C GLY A 313 4.69 5.08 -5.52
N LYS A 314 5.49 4.20 -4.88
CA LYS A 314 6.96 4.15 -5.04
C LYS A 314 7.40 4.07 -6.49
N PHE A 315 6.63 3.39 -7.36
CA PHE A 315 7.01 3.18 -8.76
C PHE A 315 6.99 4.45 -9.62
N ARG A 316 6.57 5.59 -9.05
CA ARG A 316 6.75 6.89 -9.69
C ARG A 316 8.20 7.38 -9.65
N PHE A 317 9.01 6.90 -8.70
CA PHE A 317 10.33 7.46 -8.43
C PHE A 317 11.37 6.49 -7.86
N ASN A 318 11.04 5.23 -7.61
CA ASN A 318 11.98 4.26 -7.03
C ASN A 318 13.07 3.76 -8.00
N ASP A 319 12.99 4.18 -9.26
CA ASP A 319 14.04 4.05 -10.27
C ASP A 319 15.12 5.13 -10.15
N LEU A 320 14.88 6.19 -9.37
CA LEU A 320 15.81 7.31 -9.24
C LEU A 320 16.99 6.95 -8.33
N ASP A 321 18.21 7.24 -8.79
CA ASP A 321 19.38 7.29 -7.93
C ASP A 321 19.44 8.66 -7.22
N LEU A 322 19.04 8.67 -5.94
CA LEU A 322 19.10 9.86 -5.09
C LEU A 322 20.45 10.00 -4.36
N GLY A 323 21.35 9.01 -4.47
CA GLY A 323 22.61 8.96 -3.73
C GLY A 323 22.48 8.55 -2.26
N THR A 324 23.50 8.87 -1.47
CA THR A 324 23.57 8.54 -0.03
C THR A 324 24.00 9.75 0.81
N ILE A 325 23.64 9.74 2.09
CA ILE A 325 24.15 10.69 3.11
C ILE A 325 24.93 9.87 4.13
N ASP A 326 26.24 10.04 4.20
CA ASP A 326 27.14 9.24 5.05
C ASP A 326 26.93 7.72 4.91
N GLY A 327 26.67 7.25 3.69
CA GLY A 327 26.40 5.84 3.39
C GLY A 327 24.98 5.36 3.71
N ILE A 328 24.08 6.24 4.16
CA ILE A 328 22.64 5.95 4.30
C ILE A 328 21.98 6.25 2.94
N PRO A 329 21.30 5.28 2.29
CA PRO A 329 20.56 5.54 1.06
C PRO A 329 19.52 6.65 1.26
N ARG A 330 19.45 7.59 0.31
CA ARG A 330 18.47 8.68 0.38
C ARG A 330 17.04 8.23 0.10
N LEU A 331 16.85 7.09 -0.54
CA LEU A 331 15.55 6.47 -0.75
C LEU A 331 15.44 5.18 0.06
N LEU A 332 14.49 5.15 1.00
CA LEU A 332 14.23 4.03 1.89
C LEU A 332 12.84 3.46 1.59
N ASP A 333 12.77 2.35 0.85
CA ASP A 333 11.52 1.64 0.59
C ASP A 333 11.19 0.68 1.73
N LEU A 334 10.11 1.00 2.45
CA LEU A 334 9.66 0.25 3.62
C LEU A 334 8.85 -1.00 3.29
N GLY A 335 8.36 -1.12 2.05
CA GLY A 335 7.59 -2.29 1.64
C GLY A 335 6.18 -1.96 1.12
N GLN A 336 5.21 -2.80 1.44
CA GLN A 336 3.83 -2.72 0.99
C GLN A 336 3.07 -1.61 1.72
N CYS A 337 1.83 -1.34 1.34
CA CYS A 337 0.95 -0.43 2.07
C CYS A 337 0.78 -0.76 3.58
N ASN A 338 0.73 -2.05 3.94
CA ASN A 338 0.69 -2.50 5.34
C ASN A 338 1.97 -2.17 6.13
N ASP A 339 3.11 -1.96 5.47
CA ASP A 339 4.37 -1.62 6.15
C ASP A 339 4.41 -0.17 6.65
N THR A 340 3.30 0.57 6.52
CA THR A 340 3.07 1.85 7.21
C THR A 340 3.30 1.73 8.72
N ILE A 341 3.02 0.56 9.33
CA ILE A 341 3.36 0.33 10.74
C ILE A 341 4.86 0.50 11.03
N SER A 342 5.74 0.14 10.09
CA SER A 342 7.19 0.35 10.21
C SER A 342 7.51 1.85 10.18
N ALA A 343 6.86 2.62 9.29
CA ALA A 343 7.03 4.06 9.21
C ALA A 343 6.61 4.76 10.52
N ILE A 344 5.46 4.35 11.08
CA ILE A 344 4.95 4.87 12.36
C ILE A 344 5.96 4.59 13.47
N ARG A 345 6.43 3.35 13.59
CA ARG A 345 7.43 2.97 14.63
C ARG A 345 8.74 3.75 14.49
N ILE A 346 9.21 3.96 13.26
CA ILE A 346 10.41 4.77 13.00
C ILE A 346 10.19 6.21 13.44
N ALA A 347 9.07 6.84 13.06
CA ALA A 347 8.76 8.20 13.45
C ALA A 347 8.62 8.35 14.97
N THR A 348 7.92 7.42 15.64
CA THR A 348 7.78 7.41 17.10
C THR A 348 9.13 7.28 17.80
N ALA A 349 9.97 6.33 17.39
CA ALA A 349 11.29 6.15 18.01
C ALA A 349 12.24 7.34 17.76
N LEU A 350 12.15 7.98 16.59
CA LEU A 350 12.88 9.22 16.34
C LEU A 350 12.38 10.33 17.27
N ALA A 351 11.07 10.54 17.38
CA ALA A 351 10.47 11.54 18.26
C ALA A 351 10.93 11.36 19.73
N GLU A 352 10.91 10.11 20.22
CA GLU A 352 11.46 9.75 21.53
C GLU A 352 12.95 10.11 21.67
N ALA A 353 13.76 9.80 20.66
CA ALA A 353 15.20 10.11 20.67
C ALA A 353 15.51 11.62 20.57
N PHE A 354 14.60 12.41 19.98
CA PHE A 354 14.66 13.88 19.96
C PHE A 354 14.05 14.52 21.20
N GLY A 355 13.28 13.78 22.01
CA GLY A 355 12.52 14.31 23.14
C GLY A 355 11.41 15.26 22.71
N CYS A 356 10.75 14.97 21.59
CA CYS A 356 9.66 15.77 21.02
C CYS A 356 8.49 14.89 20.59
N GLU A 357 7.40 15.49 20.11
CA GLU A 357 6.30 14.74 19.50
C GLU A 357 6.61 14.43 18.02
N VAL A 358 5.90 13.46 17.43
CA VAL A 358 6.08 13.09 16.02
C VAL A 358 5.82 14.28 15.09
N ASN A 359 4.86 15.15 15.44
CA ASN A 359 4.54 16.35 14.66
C ASN A 359 5.63 17.44 14.73
N ASP A 360 6.57 17.35 15.68
CA ASP A 360 7.68 18.29 15.85
C ASP A 360 8.95 17.85 15.10
N LEU A 361 8.96 16.61 14.59
CA LEU A 361 10.09 16.12 13.79
C LEU A 361 10.22 16.93 12.50
N PRO A 362 11.44 17.06 11.94
CA PRO A 362 11.66 17.59 10.59
C PRO A 362 11.21 16.56 9.54
N LEU A 363 9.93 16.19 9.58
CA LEU A 363 9.28 15.13 8.83
C LEU A 363 8.07 15.70 8.11
N SER A 364 7.92 15.41 6.82
CA SER A 364 6.73 15.78 6.07
C SER A 364 6.15 14.59 5.34
N ILE A 365 4.81 14.51 5.32
CA ILE A 365 4.07 13.35 4.82
C ILE A 365 3.28 13.79 3.59
N VAL A 366 3.61 13.21 2.44
CA VAL A 366 3.03 13.51 1.12
C VAL A 366 2.50 12.21 0.51
N LEU A 367 1.20 11.99 0.62
CA LEU A 367 0.55 10.73 0.27
C LEU A 367 -0.17 10.79 -1.06
N SER A 368 0.02 9.74 -1.85
CA SER A 368 -0.86 9.35 -2.95
C SER A 368 -1.90 8.35 -2.46
N TRP A 369 -3.10 8.39 -3.01
CA TRP A 369 -4.13 7.42 -2.69
C TRP A 369 -4.93 7.03 -3.94
N MET A 370 -5.61 5.90 -3.85
CA MET A 370 -6.46 5.40 -4.93
C MET A 370 -7.60 4.53 -4.39
N GLU A 371 -7.29 3.55 -3.55
CA GLU A 371 -8.26 2.58 -3.06
C GLU A 371 -8.32 2.52 -1.53
N GLN A 372 -9.03 1.52 -1.00
CA GLN A 372 -9.54 1.49 0.36
C GLN A 372 -8.46 1.20 1.43
N LYS A 373 -7.36 0.52 1.09
CA LYS A 373 -6.23 0.37 2.03
C LYS A 373 -5.59 1.72 2.33
N ALA A 374 -5.49 2.61 1.35
CA ALA A 374 -5.00 3.97 1.56
C ALA A 374 -5.96 4.80 2.44
N VAL A 375 -7.28 4.61 2.32
CA VAL A 375 -8.26 5.25 3.21
C VAL A 375 -8.06 4.80 4.66
N ALA A 376 -7.95 3.49 4.89
CA ALA A 376 -7.68 2.94 6.23
C ALA A 376 -6.36 3.48 6.82
N VAL A 377 -5.30 3.54 6.01
CA VAL A 377 -4.00 4.12 6.41
C VAL A 377 -4.11 5.60 6.76
N LEU A 378 -4.82 6.40 5.97
CA LEU A 378 -5.04 7.81 6.32
C LEU A 378 -5.76 7.92 7.66
N MET A 379 -6.84 7.15 7.87
CA MET A 379 -7.54 7.14 9.15
C MET A 379 -6.64 6.71 10.32
N CYS A 380 -5.74 5.74 10.11
CA CYS A 380 -4.74 5.34 11.09
C CYS A 380 -3.87 6.53 11.51
N LEU A 381 -3.30 7.26 10.54
CA LEU A 381 -2.44 8.41 10.82
C LEU A 381 -3.21 9.53 11.56
N LEU A 382 -4.43 9.83 11.12
CA LEU A 382 -5.27 10.83 11.79
C LEU A 382 -5.63 10.41 13.23
N SER A 383 -5.95 9.13 13.45
CA SER A 383 -6.26 8.60 14.79
C SER A 383 -5.08 8.64 15.77
N LEU A 384 -3.85 8.72 15.24
CA LEU A 384 -2.61 8.91 16.00
C LEU A 384 -2.29 10.40 16.24
N GLY A 385 -3.17 11.32 15.80
CA GLY A 385 -2.95 12.75 15.92
C GLY A 385 -1.88 13.30 14.99
N ILE A 386 -1.52 12.57 13.92
CA ILE A 386 -0.58 13.07 12.91
C ILE A 386 -1.22 14.22 12.13
N ARG A 387 -0.49 15.32 12.00
CA ARG A 387 -0.96 16.55 11.36
C ARG A 387 -0.14 16.91 10.12
N GLY A 388 -0.67 17.81 9.29
CA GLY A 388 0.08 18.41 8.19
C GLY A 388 0.28 17.51 6.97
N ILE A 389 -0.50 16.43 6.85
CA ILE A 389 -0.42 15.48 5.72
C ILE A 389 -0.88 16.17 4.43
N TYR A 390 -0.09 16.02 3.36
CA TYR A 390 -0.48 16.41 2.00
C TYR A 390 -1.08 15.19 1.30
N LEU A 391 -2.34 15.26 0.89
CA LEU A 391 -3.08 14.19 0.23
C LEU A 391 -3.38 14.57 -1.22
N GLY A 392 -3.09 13.68 -2.16
CA GLY A 392 -3.25 13.97 -3.58
C GLY A 392 -3.34 12.76 -4.50
N PRO A 393 -3.46 13.01 -5.81
CA PRO A 393 -3.61 14.33 -6.45
C PRO A 393 -5.04 14.88 -6.42
N LYS A 394 -6.03 14.08 -5.96
CA LYS A 394 -7.44 14.48 -5.84
C LYS A 394 -7.96 14.13 -4.45
N PRO A 395 -8.87 14.92 -3.85
CA PRO A 395 -9.54 14.49 -2.63
C PRO A 395 -10.51 13.32 -2.89
N PRO A 396 -10.85 12.51 -1.88
CA PRO A 396 -11.90 11.52 -1.99
C PRO A 396 -13.26 12.13 -2.31
N ALA A 397 -13.93 11.60 -3.34
CA ALA A 397 -15.14 12.21 -3.90
C ALA A 397 -16.36 12.16 -2.96
N TRP A 398 -16.36 11.26 -1.96
CA TRP A 398 -17.44 11.15 -0.98
C TRP A 398 -17.31 12.16 0.17
N ILE A 399 -16.16 12.81 0.34
CA ILE A 399 -15.93 13.78 1.41
C ILE A 399 -16.58 15.11 1.01
N THR A 400 -17.50 15.59 1.86
CA THR A 400 -18.16 16.89 1.67
C THR A 400 -17.21 18.04 2.03
N PRO A 401 -17.51 19.28 1.57
CA PRO A 401 -16.74 20.46 1.99
C PRO A 401 -16.67 20.66 3.51
N ASP A 402 -17.74 20.33 4.24
CA ASP A 402 -17.78 20.46 5.69
C ASP A 402 -16.93 19.41 6.39
N VAL A 403 -16.99 18.14 5.95
CA VAL A 403 -16.13 17.08 6.50
C VAL A 403 -14.66 17.38 6.15
N LEU A 404 -14.37 17.84 4.94
CA LEU A 404 -13.02 18.27 4.58
C LEU A 404 -12.55 19.40 5.50
N ARG A 405 -13.37 20.43 5.74
CA ARG A 405 -13.02 21.53 6.65
C ARG A 405 -12.67 21.04 8.05
N VAL A 406 -13.44 20.10 8.61
CA VAL A 406 -13.10 19.47 9.91
C VAL A 406 -11.73 18.79 9.86
N LEU A 407 -11.43 18.03 8.80
CA LEU A 407 -10.13 17.39 8.63
C LEU A 407 -8.98 18.41 8.51
N GLN A 408 -9.21 19.54 7.85
CA GLN A 408 -8.24 20.62 7.71
C GLN A 408 -8.02 21.36 9.04
N GLU A 409 -9.07 21.67 9.78
CA GLU A 409 -8.98 22.40 11.05
C GLU A 409 -8.34 21.55 12.15
N GLN A 410 -8.73 20.28 12.27
CA GLN A 410 -8.24 19.40 13.33
C GLN A 410 -6.84 18.86 13.01
N PHE A 411 -6.65 18.35 11.80
CA PHE A 411 -5.44 17.61 11.43
C PHE A 411 -4.51 18.37 10.49
N ASP A 412 -4.84 19.60 10.09
CA ASP A 412 -4.05 20.35 9.12
C ASP A 412 -3.84 19.53 7.82
N LEU A 413 -4.86 18.76 7.43
CA LEU A 413 -4.85 18.00 6.19
C LEU A 413 -4.80 18.99 5.01
N ARG A 414 -3.90 18.75 4.06
CA ARG A 414 -3.76 19.59 2.87
C ARG A 414 -3.95 18.79 1.61
N LEU A 415 -4.45 19.45 0.57
CA LEU A 415 -4.45 18.89 -0.78
C LEU A 415 -3.17 19.32 -1.48
N THR A 416 -2.57 18.40 -2.24
CA THR A 416 -1.38 18.71 -3.06
C THR A 416 -1.69 19.77 -4.11
N THR A 417 -0.72 20.65 -4.38
CA THR A 417 -0.78 21.68 -5.44
C THR A 417 0.22 21.38 -6.56
N THR A 418 1.31 22.14 -6.67
CA THR A 418 2.45 21.82 -7.54
C THR A 418 3.63 21.34 -6.69
N PRO A 419 4.52 20.49 -7.25
CA PRO A 419 5.68 20.00 -6.51
C PRO A 419 6.55 21.13 -5.94
N GLU A 420 6.75 22.20 -6.70
CA GLU A 420 7.58 23.35 -6.31
C GLU A 420 6.96 24.11 -5.13
N ALA A 421 5.65 24.39 -5.21
CA ALA A 421 4.94 25.16 -4.19
C ALA A 421 4.86 24.37 -2.88
N ASP A 422 4.53 23.08 -2.97
CA ASP A 422 4.41 22.22 -1.80
C ASP A 422 5.78 21.97 -1.14
N LEU A 423 6.83 21.68 -1.92
CA LEU A 423 8.18 21.50 -1.37
C LEU A 423 8.67 22.77 -0.66
N LYS A 424 8.44 23.95 -1.26
CA LYS A 424 8.77 25.23 -0.63
C LYS A 424 8.01 25.45 0.67
N ALA A 425 6.72 25.11 0.70
CA ALA A 425 5.88 25.24 1.89
C ALA A 425 6.24 24.23 3.01
N LEU A 426 6.79 23.06 2.65
CA LEU A 426 7.23 22.04 3.60
C LEU A 426 8.60 22.36 4.20
N LEU A 427 9.55 22.87 3.40
CA LEU A 427 10.89 23.24 3.85
C LEU A 427 10.97 24.61 4.53
N GLY A 428 9.95 25.46 4.37
CA GLY A 428 9.87 26.77 5.01
C GLY A 428 9.29 26.74 6.43
N ARG A 429 9.09 25.55 7.01
CA ARG A 429 8.51 25.34 8.34
C ARG A 429 9.56 25.25 9.43
#